data_AF-A0A0H5S4J3-F1
#
_entry.id   AF-A0A0H5S4J3-F1
#
_cell.length_a   1.000
_cell.length_b   1.000
_cell.length_c   1.000
_cell.angle_alpha   90.00
_cell.angle_beta   90.00
_cell.angle_gamma   90.00
#
_symmetry.space_group_name_H-M   'P 1'
#
loop_
_entity.id
_entity.type
_entity.pdbx_description
1 polymer ?
#
loop_
_entity_poly.entity_id
_entity_poly.type
_entity_poly.pdbx_seq_one_letter_code
_entity_poly.pdbx_strand_id
1 'polypeptide(L)'
;MCDDSPSTSPVSKLDTEVIIVGNGPAGLSLSAFLSGWLPFYSPNDGPHPNDFIHQKLIEHEEESLLDQDFSWLDNNINMMNHGARPLSLLYDTLVRPNADTGTLGTSKLCWIYDRSRAIPHLIVAQTPIGGSWNNYDDDMLSVSVSSFLDLPAFLIADWYGGNKFDSRLPVPLYRKYLSDYARRVYKNKNIICGLKVTHIEKCSNSCMEGFWEVRGTKNGEPVLLRCKKVVLACGKNQDRLLGVKGEVEEDRIVYNLRDLKRLLISLTTAKFSKRKVVVVGDGISAADTILHCLNSCIPVLHVIRRSDKQLRFIQLSRLSPSLYPEYSRVFKLMMGYCENYYYTKVTCATIESLNKGTVRIKTLQGIFTEHFRALCVCAGKQSDLSMLTDKYTFQDYCCNEDPSLFRIGSLAGDHFVRYLVGGAMDAARYLM
;
A
#
# COMPACT_ATOMS: atom_id res chain seq x y z
N MET A 1 -2.30 -41.01 -51.78
CA MET A 1 -3.49 -40.24 -51.39
C MET A 1 -3.94 -40.76 -50.05
N CYS A 2 -3.63 -40.00 -49.00
CA CYS A 2 -4.36 -39.85 -47.75
C CYS A 2 -3.71 -38.63 -47.10
N ASP A 3 -4.51 -37.57 -46.96
CA ASP A 3 -4.09 -36.21 -46.68
C ASP A 3 -3.50 -36.04 -45.28
N ASP A 4 -2.25 -35.56 -45.23
CA ASP A 4 -1.71 -34.84 -44.08
C ASP A 4 -2.30 -33.43 -44.08
N SER A 5 -3.50 -33.28 -43.54
CA SER A 5 -4.01 -31.96 -43.13
C SER A 5 -3.53 -31.67 -41.71
N PRO A 6 -2.72 -30.61 -41.47
CA PRO A 6 -2.41 -30.18 -40.12
C PRO A 6 -3.70 -29.65 -39.47
N SER A 7 -4.03 -30.14 -38.28
CA SER A 7 -5.13 -29.61 -37.49
C SER A 7 -4.84 -28.14 -37.14
N THR A 8 -5.44 -27.22 -37.89
CA THR A 8 -5.49 -25.80 -37.56
C THR A 8 -6.52 -25.59 -36.45
N SER A 9 -6.11 -25.84 -35.22
CA SER A 9 -6.77 -25.34 -34.02
C SER A 9 -5.77 -24.45 -33.27
N PRO A 10 -5.91 -23.12 -33.27
CA PRO A 10 -5.14 -22.29 -32.37
C PRO A 10 -5.74 -22.49 -30.99
N VAL A 11 -5.28 -23.50 -30.24
CA VAL A 11 -5.52 -23.54 -28.81
C VAL A 11 -4.72 -22.36 -28.24
N SER A 12 -5.39 -21.22 -28.09
CA SER A 12 -4.87 -20.00 -27.48
C SER A 12 -4.43 -20.34 -26.07
N LYS A 13 -3.13 -20.59 -25.92
CA LYS A 13 -2.51 -21.08 -24.68
C LYS A 13 -2.71 -20.05 -23.56
N LEU A 14 -3.28 -20.49 -22.45
CA LEU A 14 -3.35 -19.74 -21.21
C LEU A 14 -1.93 -19.58 -20.64
N ASP A 15 -1.56 -18.36 -20.21
CA ASP A 15 -0.25 -18.13 -19.60
C ASP A 15 -0.24 -18.59 -18.14
N THR A 16 -1.35 -18.38 -17.42
CA THR A 16 -1.47 -18.71 -16.00
C THR A 16 -2.93 -18.73 -15.53
N GLU A 17 -3.24 -19.32 -14.37
CA GLU A 17 -4.60 -19.27 -13.81
C GLU A 17 -4.95 -17.87 -13.29
N VAL A 18 -4.05 -17.24 -12.52
CA VAL A 18 -4.27 -15.93 -11.90
C VAL A 18 -3.19 -14.91 -12.29
N ILE A 19 -3.59 -13.71 -12.72
CA ILE A 19 -2.67 -12.56 -12.84
C ILE A 19 -2.94 -11.56 -11.73
N ILE A 20 -1.91 -11.23 -10.95
CA ILE A 20 -1.92 -10.22 -9.90
C ILE A 20 -1.26 -8.95 -10.45
N VAL A 21 -2.00 -7.85 -10.53
CA VAL A 21 -1.49 -6.55 -10.99
C VAL A 21 -1.01 -5.74 -9.79
N GLY A 22 0.28 -5.81 -9.50
CA GLY A 22 0.94 -5.08 -8.41
C GLY A 22 1.86 -5.97 -7.57
N ASN A 23 3.11 -5.54 -7.38
CA ASN A 23 4.16 -6.28 -6.67
C ASN A 23 4.55 -5.66 -5.31
N GLY A 24 3.60 -4.99 -4.66
CA GLY A 24 3.72 -4.51 -3.29
C GLY A 24 3.34 -5.58 -2.25
N PRO A 25 3.32 -5.23 -0.95
CA PRO A 25 2.99 -6.15 0.13
C PRO A 25 1.73 -7.00 -0.11
N ALA A 26 0.63 -6.40 -0.58
CA ALA A 26 -0.61 -7.14 -0.83
C ALA A 26 -0.48 -8.21 -1.93
N GLY A 27 0.12 -7.86 -3.07
CA GLY A 27 0.32 -8.81 -4.17
C GLY A 27 1.30 -9.93 -3.81
N LEU A 28 2.36 -9.60 -3.06
CA LEU A 28 3.29 -10.59 -2.53
C LEU A 28 2.57 -11.51 -1.53
N SER A 29 1.85 -10.98 -0.54
CA SER A 29 1.10 -11.80 0.41
C SER A 29 0.15 -12.78 -0.27
N LEU A 30 -0.66 -12.31 -1.23
CA LEU A 30 -1.56 -13.18 -1.97
C LEU A 30 -0.80 -14.28 -2.71
N SER A 31 0.27 -13.89 -3.42
CA SER A 31 1.11 -14.84 -4.15
C SER A 31 1.74 -15.90 -3.23
N ALA A 32 2.01 -15.60 -1.96
CA ALA A 32 2.51 -16.60 -1.01
C ALA A 32 1.47 -17.71 -0.77
N PHE A 33 0.21 -17.33 -0.50
CA PHE A 33 -0.89 -18.29 -0.34
C PHE A 33 -1.11 -19.11 -1.61
N LEU A 34 -1.19 -18.45 -2.77
CA LEU A 34 -1.34 -19.14 -4.06
C LEU A 34 -0.13 -20.02 -4.43
N SER A 35 1.04 -19.80 -3.83
CA SER A 35 2.22 -20.65 -4.02
C SER A 35 2.19 -21.92 -3.17
N GLY A 36 1.20 -22.08 -2.29
CA GLY A 36 1.06 -23.23 -1.39
C GLY A 36 1.57 -23.00 0.03
N TRP A 37 1.77 -21.75 0.48
CA TRP A 37 2.01 -21.48 1.90
C TRP A 37 0.70 -21.42 2.66
N LEU A 38 0.48 -22.40 3.53
CA LEU A 38 -0.77 -22.62 4.26
C LEU A 38 -0.59 -22.25 5.73
N PRO A 39 -1.36 -21.27 6.25
CA PRO A 39 -1.36 -20.95 7.68
C PRO A 39 -2.27 -21.91 8.45
N PHE A 40 -1.75 -22.53 9.50
CA PHE A 40 -2.49 -23.35 10.46
C PHE A 40 -2.50 -22.68 11.82
N TYR A 41 -3.59 -22.85 12.56
CA TYR A 41 -3.61 -22.44 13.96
C TYR A 41 -2.65 -23.32 14.77
N SER A 42 -1.80 -22.72 15.60
CA SER A 42 -0.85 -23.43 16.45
C SER A 42 -0.91 -22.90 17.88
N PRO A 43 -1.58 -23.62 18.80
CA PRO A 43 -1.67 -23.24 20.21
C PRO A 43 -0.49 -23.74 21.06
N ASN A 44 0.56 -24.32 20.44
CA ASN A 44 1.69 -24.96 21.14
C ASN A 44 2.40 -24.02 22.13
N ASP A 45 2.54 -22.74 21.77
CA ASP A 45 3.11 -21.69 22.64
C ASP A 45 2.04 -20.94 23.45
N GLY A 46 0.91 -21.60 23.73
CA GLY A 46 -0.25 -21.09 24.47
C GLY A 46 -1.43 -20.69 23.59
N PRO A 47 -2.66 -20.65 24.15
CA PRO A 47 -3.89 -20.41 23.41
C PRO A 47 -3.98 -18.98 22.84
N HIS A 48 -4.97 -18.76 21.98
CA HIS A 48 -5.31 -17.41 21.55
C HIS A 48 -5.89 -16.62 22.76
N PRO A 49 -5.55 -15.34 22.97
CA PRO A 49 -5.96 -14.58 24.16
C PRO A 49 -7.48 -14.39 24.33
N ASN A 50 -8.25 -14.56 23.26
CA ASN A 50 -9.70 -14.63 23.29
C ASN A 50 -10.12 -16.10 23.24
N ASP A 51 -10.72 -16.58 24.33
CA ASP A 51 -11.12 -17.98 24.52
C ASP A 51 -12.15 -18.43 23.48
N PHE A 52 -13.09 -17.57 23.07
CA PHE A 52 -14.06 -17.92 22.04
C PHE A 52 -13.39 -18.17 20.69
N ILE A 53 -12.46 -17.29 20.29
CA ILE A 53 -11.64 -17.48 19.08
C ILE A 53 -10.81 -18.76 19.21
N HIS A 54 -10.20 -19.00 20.37
CA HIS A 54 -9.41 -20.22 20.61
C HIS A 54 -10.24 -21.49 20.40
N GLN A 55 -11.43 -21.57 21.00
CA GLN A 55 -12.32 -22.73 20.87
C GLN A 55 -12.77 -22.93 19.40
N LYS A 56 -13.07 -21.85 18.67
CA LYS A 56 -13.44 -21.97 17.26
C LYS A 56 -12.31 -22.47 16.37
N LEU A 57 -11.06 -22.08 16.66
CA LEU A 57 -9.90 -22.50 15.88
C LEU A 57 -9.41 -23.91 16.24
N ILE A 58 -9.55 -24.33 17.51
CA ILE A 58 -9.14 -25.68 17.93
C ILE A 58 -10.07 -26.78 17.37
N GLU A 59 -11.36 -26.46 17.17
CA GLU A 59 -12.33 -27.34 16.50
C GLU A 59 -11.85 -27.81 15.11
N HIS A 60 -11.00 -27.01 14.45
CA HIS A 60 -10.47 -27.25 13.12
C HIS A 60 -8.92 -27.14 13.06
N GLU A 61 -8.21 -27.56 14.11
CA GLU A 61 -6.75 -27.38 14.20
C GLU A 61 -5.96 -28.08 13.06
N GLU A 62 -6.50 -29.17 12.53
CA GLU A 62 -5.94 -29.95 11.44
C GLU A 62 -6.22 -29.35 10.04
N GLU A 63 -6.97 -28.24 9.99
CA GLU A 63 -7.30 -27.53 8.75
C GLU A 63 -6.55 -26.19 8.65
N SER A 64 -6.10 -25.87 7.44
CA SER A 64 -5.55 -24.55 7.15
C SER A 64 -6.62 -23.48 7.33
N LEU A 65 -6.25 -22.28 7.78
CA LEU A 65 -7.15 -21.14 7.83
C LEU A 65 -7.70 -20.75 6.44
N LEU A 66 -7.09 -21.24 5.36
CA LEU A 66 -7.63 -21.07 4.00
C LEU A 66 -8.88 -21.92 3.74
N ASP A 67 -9.13 -22.97 4.53
CA ASP A 67 -10.19 -23.95 4.27
C ASP A 67 -11.30 -23.91 5.33
N GLN A 68 -11.03 -23.37 6.53
CA GLN A 68 -11.99 -23.28 7.64
C GLN A 68 -13.19 -22.35 7.35
N ASP A 69 -14.35 -22.57 7.99
CA ASP A 69 -15.47 -21.61 7.96
C ASP A 69 -15.32 -20.52 9.04
N PHE A 70 -15.49 -19.26 8.64
CA PHE A 70 -15.40 -18.09 9.51
C PHE A 70 -16.72 -17.32 9.65
N SER A 71 -17.86 -17.92 9.29
CA SER A 71 -19.20 -17.35 9.47
C SER A 71 -19.51 -16.89 10.92
N TRP A 72 -18.76 -17.40 11.89
CA TRP A 72 -18.86 -17.02 13.31
C TRP A 72 -18.19 -15.69 13.67
N LEU A 73 -17.33 -15.12 12.81
CA LEU A 73 -16.61 -13.87 13.07
C LEU A 73 -17.57 -12.67 13.19
N ASP A 74 -18.65 -12.65 12.41
CA ASP A 74 -19.60 -11.52 12.37
C ASP A 74 -20.54 -11.46 13.57
N ASN A 75 -20.71 -12.58 14.29
CA ASN A 75 -21.80 -12.71 15.26
C ASN A 75 -21.45 -12.29 16.69
N ASN A 76 -20.18 -12.23 17.10
CA ASN A 76 -19.84 -12.12 18.53
C ASN A 76 -18.53 -11.40 18.88
N ILE A 77 -17.77 -10.89 17.90
CA ILE A 77 -16.44 -10.36 18.20
C ILE A 77 -16.45 -8.85 18.15
N ASN A 78 -16.54 -8.23 19.33
CA ASN A 78 -16.13 -6.85 19.55
C ASN A 78 -14.60 -6.73 19.41
N MET A 79 -14.05 -7.08 18.23
CA MET A 79 -12.70 -6.64 17.87
C MET A 79 -12.79 -5.11 17.81
N MET A 80 -11.92 -4.42 18.54
CA MET A 80 -11.89 -2.96 18.52
C MET A 80 -11.88 -2.48 17.06
N ASN A 81 -12.84 -1.62 16.73
CA ASN A 81 -13.13 -1.17 15.36
C ASN A 81 -11.98 -0.31 14.83
N HIS A 82 -10.89 -0.94 14.39
CA HIS A 82 -9.72 -0.30 13.78
C HIS A 82 -9.91 0.02 12.29
N GLY A 83 -11.12 -0.22 11.75
CA GLY A 83 -11.44 -0.02 10.33
C GLY A 83 -10.90 -1.12 9.42
N ALA A 84 -10.49 -2.26 9.98
CA ALA A 84 -10.11 -3.47 9.24
C ALA A 84 -11.27 -4.49 9.24
N ARG A 85 -11.27 -5.38 8.24
CA ARG A 85 -12.29 -6.43 8.09
C ARG A 85 -12.14 -7.54 9.14
N PRO A 86 -13.21 -8.29 9.46
CA PRO A 86 -13.19 -9.34 10.49
C PRO A 86 -12.06 -10.36 10.29
N LEU A 87 -11.91 -10.94 9.09
CA LEU A 87 -10.84 -11.92 8.83
C LEU A 87 -9.44 -11.28 8.87
N SER A 88 -9.31 -10.03 8.41
CA SER A 88 -8.07 -9.27 8.52
C SER A 88 -7.66 -9.02 9.97
N LEU A 89 -8.64 -8.80 10.85
CA LEU A 89 -8.44 -8.64 12.29
C LEU A 89 -8.09 -9.99 12.94
N LEU A 90 -8.81 -11.07 12.63
CA LEU A 90 -8.48 -12.42 13.13
C LEU A 90 -7.05 -12.80 12.76
N TYR A 91 -6.67 -12.64 11.48
CA TYR A 91 -5.32 -12.95 11.04
C TYR A 91 -4.28 -12.16 11.84
N ASP A 92 -4.53 -10.87 12.05
CA ASP A 92 -3.65 -9.99 12.79
C ASP A 92 -3.51 -10.42 14.28
N THR A 93 -4.60 -10.80 14.95
CA THR A 93 -4.53 -11.30 16.34
C THR A 93 -3.84 -12.65 16.46
N LEU A 94 -3.80 -13.45 15.38
CA LEU A 94 -3.05 -14.70 15.32
C LEU A 94 -1.56 -14.47 15.07
N VAL A 95 -1.19 -13.55 14.17
CA VAL A 95 0.21 -13.24 13.92
C VAL A 95 0.83 -12.48 15.09
N ARG A 96 0.05 -11.59 15.71
CA ARG A 96 0.45 -10.71 16.82
C ARG A 96 -0.62 -10.66 17.90
N PRO A 97 -0.71 -11.69 18.74
CA PRO A 97 -1.58 -11.65 19.90
C PRO A 97 -1.19 -10.45 20.77
N ASN A 98 -2.19 -9.72 21.27
CA ASN A 98 -2.00 -8.61 22.22
C ASN A 98 -1.18 -7.41 21.66
N ALA A 99 -1.06 -7.28 20.34
CA ALA A 99 -0.35 -6.19 19.69
C ALA A 99 -0.78 -4.79 20.18
N ASP A 100 -2.08 -4.60 20.44
CA ASP A 100 -2.63 -3.30 20.83
C ASP A 100 -2.58 -3.05 22.34
N THR A 101 -2.32 -4.08 23.15
CA THR A 101 -2.11 -3.95 24.62
C THR A 101 -0.63 -3.83 24.99
N GLY A 102 0.27 -3.88 24.00
CA GLY A 102 1.71 -3.63 24.16
C GLY A 102 2.54 -4.85 24.60
N THR A 103 1.91 -6.00 24.84
CA THR A 103 2.60 -7.27 25.10
C THR A 103 2.62 -8.12 23.84
N LEU A 104 3.70 -8.05 23.06
CA LEU A 104 3.83 -8.86 21.85
C LEU A 104 3.92 -10.36 22.19
N GLY A 105 2.82 -11.08 21.95
CA GLY A 105 2.78 -12.54 22.03
C GLY A 105 3.54 -13.20 20.87
N THR A 106 3.89 -14.47 21.04
CA THR A 106 4.35 -15.31 19.92
C THR A 106 3.22 -15.51 18.93
N SER A 107 3.54 -15.59 17.63
CA SER A 107 2.54 -15.91 16.61
C SER A 107 1.89 -17.26 16.94
N LYS A 108 0.57 -17.33 16.74
CA LYS A 108 -0.24 -18.54 16.85
C LYS A 108 -0.45 -19.22 15.50
N LEU A 109 0.43 -18.94 14.53
CA LEU A 109 0.41 -19.56 13.23
C LEU A 109 1.61 -20.48 13.06
N CYS A 110 1.34 -21.69 12.58
CA CYS A 110 2.32 -22.56 11.95
C CYS A 110 2.16 -22.47 10.43
N TRP A 111 3.26 -22.47 9.68
CA TRP A 111 3.23 -22.39 8.22
C TRP A 111 3.67 -23.72 7.62
N ILE A 112 2.80 -24.32 6.82
CA ILE A 112 3.10 -25.54 6.06
C ILE A 112 3.20 -25.16 4.58
N TYR A 113 4.25 -25.62 3.91
CA TYR A 113 4.41 -25.46 2.47
C TYR A 113 3.95 -26.72 1.75
N ASP A 114 2.88 -26.61 0.96
CA ASP A 114 2.36 -27.68 0.12
C ASP A 114 2.26 -27.22 -1.35
N ARG A 115 3.19 -27.71 -2.17
CA ARG A 115 3.23 -27.40 -3.60
C ARG A 115 2.03 -27.96 -4.38
N SER A 116 1.39 -29.03 -3.90
CA SER A 116 0.24 -29.62 -4.59
C SER A 116 -0.98 -28.69 -4.58
N ARG A 117 -1.05 -27.80 -3.59
CA ARG A 117 -2.06 -26.75 -3.47
C ARG A 117 -1.71 -25.45 -4.23
N ALA A 118 -0.58 -25.40 -4.92
CA ALA A 118 -0.18 -24.19 -5.63
C ALA A 118 -1.07 -23.94 -6.86
N ILE A 119 -1.60 -22.72 -6.97
CA ILE A 119 -2.33 -22.23 -8.14
C ILE A 119 -1.34 -21.51 -9.06
N PRO A 120 -1.22 -21.86 -10.35
CA PRO A 120 -0.37 -21.13 -11.29
C PRO A 120 -0.73 -19.64 -11.34
N HIS A 121 0.21 -18.77 -10.99
CA HIS A 121 -0.03 -17.32 -10.99
C HIS A 121 1.18 -16.51 -11.43
N LEU A 122 0.93 -15.32 -11.95
CA LEU A 122 1.93 -14.31 -12.30
C LEU A 122 1.62 -12.98 -11.60
N ILE A 123 2.64 -12.36 -11.02
CA ILE A 123 2.60 -10.97 -10.56
C ILE A 123 3.19 -10.10 -11.68
N VAL A 124 2.45 -9.07 -12.09
CA VAL A 124 2.90 -8.08 -13.08
C VAL A 124 2.90 -6.69 -12.47
N ALA A 125 3.96 -5.92 -12.72
CA ALA A 125 4.05 -4.54 -12.25
C ALA A 125 5.07 -3.72 -13.05
N GLN A 126 4.83 -2.41 -13.13
CA GLN A 126 5.76 -1.48 -13.75
C GLN A 126 7.01 -1.25 -12.88
N THR A 127 6.85 -1.31 -11.56
CA THR A 127 7.93 -1.01 -10.59
C THR A 127 8.81 -2.23 -10.31
N PRO A 128 10.03 -2.04 -9.76
CA PRO A 128 10.71 -3.08 -9.01
C PRO A 128 9.84 -3.63 -7.87
N ILE A 129 10.21 -4.78 -7.31
CA ILE A 129 9.51 -5.37 -6.16
C ILE A 129 9.40 -4.36 -5.02
N GLY A 130 8.21 -4.24 -4.44
CA GLY A 130 7.92 -3.32 -3.33
C GLY A 130 6.73 -2.39 -3.56
N GLY A 131 6.16 -2.35 -4.78
CA GLY A 131 5.00 -1.52 -5.10
C GLY A 131 5.25 -0.04 -4.75
N SER A 132 4.33 0.57 -3.98
CA SER A 132 4.41 1.98 -3.58
C SER A 132 5.66 2.34 -2.77
N TRP A 133 6.31 1.37 -2.12
CA TRP A 133 7.52 1.61 -1.34
C TRP A 133 8.68 2.12 -2.19
N ASN A 134 8.67 1.85 -3.50
CA ASN A 134 9.64 2.40 -4.44
C ASN A 134 9.54 3.91 -4.63
N ASN A 135 8.44 4.54 -4.20
CA ASN A 135 8.20 5.98 -4.35
C ASN A 135 8.44 6.78 -3.06
N TYR A 136 8.68 6.13 -1.93
CA TYR A 136 9.05 6.81 -0.70
C TYR A 136 10.52 7.23 -0.74
N ASP A 137 10.84 8.27 0.01
CA ASP A 137 12.20 8.76 0.16
C ASP A 137 13.01 7.85 1.09
N ASP A 138 14.32 7.74 0.84
CA ASP A 138 15.19 6.79 1.54
C ASP A 138 15.45 7.17 3.01
N ASP A 139 15.29 8.44 3.37
CA ASP A 139 15.45 8.92 4.75
C ASP A 139 14.16 8.74 5.57
N MET A 140 13.06 8.28 4.95
CA MET A 140 11.81 8.04 5.66
C MET A 140 11.85 6.73 6.46
N LEU A 141 11.14 6.75 7.59
CA LEU A 141 10.88 5.57 8.41
C LEU A 141 9.43 5.10 8.21
N SER A 142 9.23 3.77 8.21
CA SER A 142 7.90 3.17 8.24
C SER A 142 7.09 3.73 9.40
N VAL A 143 5.78 3.93 9.24
CA VAL A 143 4.92 4.34 10.37
C VAL A 143 4.81 3.18 11.36
N SER A 144 4.49 1.98 10.87
CA SER A 144 4.43 0.80 11.71
C SER A 144 5.82 0.31 12.12
N VAL A 145 5.91 -0.32 13.29
CA VAL A 145 7.10 -1.11 13.68
C VAL A 145 7.28 -2.30 12.74
N SER A 146 8.52 -2.80 12.62
CA SER A 146 8.92 -3.96 11.82
C SER A 146 7.98 -5.15 11.95
N SER A 147 7.61 -5.51 13.18
CA SER A 147 6.76 -6.68 13.45
C SER A 147 5.37 -6.60 12.80
N PHE A 148 4.87 -5.40 12.48
CA PHE A 148 3.59 -5.16 11.78
C PHE A 148 3.73 -5.07 10.26
N LEU A 149 4.95 -5.27 9.74
CA LEU A 149 5.27 -5.21 8.32
C LEU A 149 5.60 -6.60 7.73
N ASP A 150 5.49 -7.64 8.55
CA ASP A 150 5.74 -9.02 8.16
C ASP A 150 4.82 -9.50 7.04
N LEU A 151 5.39 -10.28 6.15
CA LEU A 151 4.68 -11.03 5.11
C LEU A 151 4.57 -12.51 5.51
N PRO A 152 3.61 -13.26 4.91
CA PRO A 152 3.39 -14.68 5.20
C PRO A 152 4.64 -15.55 5.25
N ALA A 153 4.72 -16.47 6.21
CA ALA A 153 5.75 -17.51 6.34
C ALA A 153 7.22 -17.07 6.49
N PHE A 154 7.59 -15.82 6.24
CA PHE A 154 8.97 -15.35 6.38
C PHE A 154 9.01 -13.96 7.02
N LEU A 155 9.16 -13.95 8.35
CA LEU A 155 9.07 -12.75 9.17
C LEU A 155 10.31 -11.87 9.01
N ILE A 156 10.19 -10.57 9.28
CA ILE A 156 11.32 -9.64 9.28
C ILE A 156 12.35 -10.03 10.34
N ALA A 157 11.90 -10.52 11.50
CA ALA A 157 12.80 -10.99 12.56
C ALA A 157 13.71 -12.13 12.06
N ASP A 158 13.16 -13.10 11.33
CA ASP A 158 13.93 -14.22 10.77
C ASP A 158 14.89 -13.73 9.67
N TRP A 159 14.41 -12.81 8.82
CA TRP A 159 15.24 -12.19 7.79
C TRP A 159 16.40 -11.37 8.38
N TYR A 160 16.21 -10.77 9.55
CA TYR A 160 17.18 -9.94 10.26
C TYR A 160 17.97 -10.72 11.34
N GLY A 161 18.19 -12.01 11.12
CA GLY A 161 19.09 -12.83 11.95
C GLY A 161 18.49 -13.30 13.28
N GLY A 162 17.17 -13.37 13.41
CA GLY A 162 16.46 -13.91 14.58
C GLY A 162 16.34 -12.95 15.76
N ASN A 163 16.92 -11.74 15.66
CA ASN A 163 16.75 -10.72 16.69
C ASN A 163 15.33 -10.14 16.62
N LYS A 164 14.63 -10.10 17.77
CA LYS A 164 13.35 -9.38 17.89
C LYS A 164 13.61 -7.89 17.68
N PHE A 165 13.52 -7.48 16.43
CA PHE A 165 13.56 -6.09 16.02
C PHE A 165 12.13 -5.57 16.10
N ASP A 166 11.84 -4.68 17.04
CA ASP A 166 10.53 -4.03 17.20
C ASP A 166 10.69 -2.51 17.14
N SER A 167 11.18 -2.04 16.00
CA SER A 167 11.33 -0.62 15.74
C SER A 167 10.92 -0.29 14.31
N ARG A 168 10.69 1.00 14.04
CA ARG A 168 10.32 1.48 12.71
C ARG A 168 11.50 1.28 11.75
N LEU A 169 11.22 0.79 10.55
CA LEU A 169 12.24 0.46 9.57
C LEU A 169 12.49 1.61 8.62
N PRO A 170 13.76 1.91 8.28
CA PRO A 170 14.07 2.72 7.12
C PRO A 170 13.45 2.13 5.84
N VAL A 171 12.95 3.00 4.96
CA VAL A 171 12.36 2.61 3.67
C VAL A 171 13.29 1.67 2.86
N PRO A 172 14.61 1.93 2.73
CA PRO A 172 15.51 1.04 2.00
C PRO A 172 15.57 -0.38 2.59
N LEU A 173 15.51 -0.49 3.93
CA LEU A 173 15.58 -1.77 4.61
C LEU A 173 14.32 -2.61 4.37
N TYR A 174 13.14 -1.98 4.43
CA TYR A 174 11.90 -2.69 4.12
C TYR A 174 11.80 -3.06 2.64
N ARG A 175 12.24 -2.19 1.71
CA ARG A 175 12.34 -2.55 0.29
C ARG A 175 13.26 -3.76 0.06
N LYS A 176 14.39 -3.82 0.77
CA LYS A 176 15.29 -4.96 0.73
C LYS A 176 14.62 -6.23 1.24
N TYR A 177 13.91 -6.16 2.37
CA TYR A 177 13.12 -7.27 2.88
C TYR A 177 12.11 -7.77 1.84
N LEU A 178 11.31 -6.90 1.21
CA LEU A 178 10.34 -7.29 0.19
C LEU A 178 11.00 -7.99 -1.02
N SER A 179 12.16 -7.51 -1.45
CA SER A 179 12.91 -8.13 -2.54
C SER A 179 13.48 -9.50 -2.16
N ASP A 180 14.05 -9.62 -0.96
CA ASP A 180 14.62 -10.87 -0.46
C ASP A 180 13.53 -11.91 -0.15
N TYR A 181 12.40 -11.45 0.41
CA TYR A 181 11.18 -12.24 0.59
C TYR A 181 10.70 -12.82 -0.74
N ALA A 182 10.58 -11.97 -1.77
CA ALA A 182 10.14 -12.43 -3.08
C ALA A 182 11.12 -13.45 -3.70
N ARG A 183 12.43 -13.27 -3.50
CA ARG A 183 13.44 -14.23 -3.94
C ARG A 183 13.30 -15.57 -3.20
N ARG A 184 13.04 -15.54 -1.89
CA ARG A 184 12.93 -16.74 -1.04
C ARG A 184 11.64 -17.52 -1.30
N VAL A 185 10.51 -16.83 -1.37
CA VAL A 185 9.18 -17.44 -1.50
C VAL A 185 8.88 -17.86 -2.94
N TYR A 186 9.28 -17.07 -3.94
CA TYR A 186 8.89 -17.30 -5.35
C TYR A 186 10.03 -17.72 -6.28
N LYS A 187 11.28 -17.73 -5.80
CA LYS A 187 12.50 -17.97 -6.62
C LYS A 187 12.53 -17.10 -7.90
N ASN A 188 11.91 -15.92 -7.86
CA ASN A 188 11.71 -14.96 -8.97
C ASN A 188 10.98 -15.50 -10.22
N LYS A 189 10.38 -16.69 -10.19
CA LYS A 189 9.80 -17.30 -11.40
C LYS A 189 8.44 -16.73 -11.79
N ASN A 190 7.72 -16.15 -10.83
CA ASN A 190 6.33 -15.73 -11.01
C ASN A 190 6.16 -14.21 -11.06
N ILE A 191 7.23 -13.41 -11.16
CA ILE A 191 7.15 -11.94 -11.08
C ILE A 191 7.76 -11.29 -12.30
N ILE A 192 6.94 -10.55 -13.05
CA ILE A 192 7.34 -9.74 -14.21
C ILE A 192 7.37 -8.28 -13.79
N CYS A 193 8.55 -7.80 -13.41
CA CYS A 193 8.80 -6.38 -13.18
C CYS A 193 9.01 -5.62 -14.51
N GLY A 194 8.74 -4.32 -14.50
CA GLY A 194 8.90 -3.43 -15.67
C GLY A 194 7.75 -3.51 -16.68
N LEU A 195 6.69 -4.27 -16.41
CA LEU A 195 5.51 -4.36 -17.27
C LEU A 195 4.46 -3.33 -16.84
N LYS A 196 4.28 -2.28 -17.65
CA LYS A 196 3.19 -1.33 -17.49
C LYS A 196 1.93 -1.91 -18.13
N VAL A 197 1.01 -2.40 -17.31
CA VAL A 197 -0.32 -2.82 -17.75
C VAL A 197 -1.11 -1.59 -18.21
N THR A 198 -1.75 -1.69 -19.37
CA THR A 198 -2.49 -0.60 -20.00
C THR A 198 -3.93 -0.97 -20.33
N HIS A 199 -4.22 -2.26 -20.55
CA HIS A 199 -5.56 -2.76 -20.87
C HIS A 199 -5.76 -4.12 -20.21
N ILE A 200 -6.94 -4.32 -19.63
CA ILE A 200 -7.43 -5.55 -19.02
C ILE A 200 -8.87 -5.69 -19.48
N GLU A 201 -9.15 -6.74 -20.25
CA GLU A 201 -10.47 -6.99 -20.82
C GLU A 201 -10.79 -8.47 -20.87
N LYS A 202 -12.07 -8.81 -20.91
CA LYS A 202 -12.51 -10.18 -21.19
C LYS A 202 -12.27 -10.52 -22.66
N CYS A 203 -11.83 -11.74 -22.90
CA CYS A 203 -11.72 -12.29 -24.25
C CYS A 203 -13.12 -12.34 -24.90
N SER A 204 -13.26 -11.77 -26.09
CA SER A 204 -14.49 -11.79 -26.89
C SER A 204 -14.56 -12.97 -27.87
N ASN A 205 -13.49 -13.76 -27.99
CA ASN A 205 -13.44 -14.92 -28.89
C ASN A 205 -14.12 -16.15 -28.28
N SER A 206 -14.93 -16.85 -29.08
CA SER A 206 -15.72 -18.03 -28.65
C SER A 206 -14.89 -19.20 -28.11
N CYS A 207 -13.63 -19.36 -28.53
CA CYS A 207 -12.73 -20.39 -28.01
C CYS A 207 -12.08 -20.04 -26.66
N MET A 208 -12.18 -18.77 -26.23
CA MET A 208 -11.58 -18.22 -25.01
C MET A 208 -12.60 -17.50 -24.13
N GLU A 209 -13.88 -17.83 -24.30
CA GLU A 209 -14.97 -17.23 -23.56
C GLU A 209 -14.74 -17.40 -22.05
N GLY A 210 -14.73 -16.28 -21.33
CA GLY A 210 -14.48 -16.25 -19.88
C GLY A 210 -13.03 -16.02 -19.44
N PHE A 211 -12.02 -16.01 -20.33
CA PHE A 211 -10.65 -15.62 -19.97
C PHE A 211 -10.43 -14.10 -20.04
N TRP A 212 -9.40 -13.63 -19.35
CA TRP A 212 -8.93 -12.25 -19.40
C TRP A 212 -7.69 -12.11 -20.29
N GLU A 213 -7.61 -11.00 -21.02
CA GLU A 213 -6.39 -10.52 -21.65
C GLU A 213 -5.83 -9.34 -20.85
N VAL A 214 -4.55 -9.44 -20.46
CA VAL A 214 -3.80 -8.39 -19.78
C VAL A 214 -2.72 -7.90 -20.73
N ARG A 215 -2.90 -6.69 -21.26
CA ARG A 215 -1.99 -6.07 -22.25
C ARG A 215 -1.22 -4.91 -21.65
N GLY A 216 0.03 -4.78 -22.05
CA GLY A 216 0.91 -3.75 -21.55
C GLY A 216 2.17 -3.57 -22.38
N THR A 217 3.09 -2.80 -21.85
CA THR A 217 4.41 -2.56 -22.45
C THR A 217 5.52 -2.87 -21.46
N LYS A 218 6.58 -3.55 -21.92
CA LYS A 218 7.79 -3.83 -21.14
C LYS A 218 9.00 -3.52 -22.01
N ASN A 219 9.84 -2.59 -21.55
CA ASN A 219 11.01 -2.11 -22.31
C ASN A 219 10.66 -1.59 -23.72
N GLY A 220 9.48 -0.99 -23.89
CA GLY A 220 8.98 -0.52 -25.19
C GLY A 220 8.24 -1.58 -26.01
N GLU A 221 8.38 -2.86 -25.68
CA GLU A 221 7.76 -3.95 -26.42
C GLU A 221 6.35 -4.28 -25.90
N PRO A 222 5.37 -4.55 -26.78
CA PRO A 222 4.04 -4.97 -26.38
C PRO A 222 4.07 -6.37 -25.74
N VAL A 223 3.30 -6.53 -24.66
CA VAL A 223 3.12 -7.81 -23.97
C VAL A 223 1.63 -8.08 -23.85
N LEU A 224 1.23 -9.31 -24.15
CA LEU A 224 -0.12 -9.84 -23.96
C LEU A 224 -0.01 -11.11 -23.12
N LEU A 225 -0.76 -11.15 -22.02
CA LEU A 225 -0.89 -12.31 -21.15
C LEU A 225 -2.36 -12.71 -21.04
N ARG A 226 -2.62 -14.01 -20.91
CA ARG A 226 -3.98 -14.56 -20.74
C ARG A 226 -4.12 -15.32 -19.44
N CYS A 227 -5.21 -15.08 -18.71
CA CYS A 227 -5.49 -15.76 -17.45
C CYS A 227 -6.99 -16.01 -17.22
N LYS A 228 -7.33 -16.85 -16.23
CA LYS A 228 -8.72 -17.09 -15.84
C LYS A 228 -9.25 -16.03 -14.87
N LYS A 229 -8.41 -15.61 -13.93
CA LYS A 229 -8.76 -14.64 -12.88
C LYS A 229 -7.75 -13.50 -12.83
N VAL A 230 -8.22 -12.29 -12.51
CA VAL A 230 -7.39 -11.09 -12.34
C VAL A 230 -7.55 -10.56 -10.93
N VAL A 231 -6.44 -10.21 -10.28
CA VAL A 231 -6.44 -9.56 -8.97
C VAL A 231 -5.73 -8.21 -9.06
N LEU A 232 -6.46 -7.15 -8.74
CA LEU A 232 -5.95 -5.78 -8.70
C LEU A 232 -5.29 -5.52 -7.34
N ALA A 233 -3.96 -5.52 -7.33
CA ALA A 233 -3.12 -5.26 -6.17
C ALA A 233 -2.29 -3.96 -6.33
N CYS A 234 -2.77 -3.04 -7.18
CA CYS A 234 -2.04 -1.83 -7.59
C CYS A 234 -2.07 -0.70 -6.55
N GLY A 235 -2.88 -0.83 -5.50
CA GLY A 235 -2.99 0.13 -4.42
C GLY A 235 -3.44 1.53 -4.87
N LYS A 236 -3.10 2.55 -4.08
CA LYS A 236 -3.30 3.96 -4.42
C LYS A 236 -2.11 4.44 -5.25
N ASN A 237 -2.25 4.39 -6.57
CA ASN A 237 -1.18 4.53 -7.55
C ASN A 237 -1.06 5.94 -8.14
N GLN A 238 -2.00 6.86 -7.85
CA GLN A 238 -2.00 8.22 -8.39
C GLN A 238 -2.05 9.26 -7.26
N ASP A 239 -1.28 10.34 -7.40
CA ASP A 239 -1.34 11.47 -6.48
C ASP A 239 -2.65 12.26 -6.65
N ARG A 240 -3.23 12.73 -5.54
CA ARG A 240 -4.41 13.59 -5.60
C ARG A 240 -3.99 15.01 -5.95
N LEU A 241 -4.47 15.49 -7.09
CA LEU A 241 -4.32 16.87 -7.52
C LEU A 241 -5.17 17.80 -6.65
N LEU A 242 -4.75 19.05 -6.54
CA LEU A 242 -5.52 20.12 -5.90
C LEU A 242 -6.75 20.50 -6.75
N GLY A 243 -6.69 20.31 -8.06
CA GLY A 243 -7.75 20.65 -9.01
C GLY A 243 -7.87 22.17 -9.23
N VAL A 244 -6.77 22.89 -9.14
CA VAL A 244 -6.74 24.37 -9.24
C VAL A 244 -6.11 24.84 -10.54
N LYS A 245 -6.47 26.06 -10.97
CA LYS A 245 -5.89 26.67 -12.17
C LYS A 245 -4.37 26.83 -12.02
N GLY A 246 -3.62 26.41 -13.04
CA GLY A 246 -2.17 26.52 -13.08
C GLY A 246 -1.41 25.35 -12.43
N GLU A 247 -2.11 24.35 -11.87
CA GLU A 247 -1.46 23.22 -11.20
C GLU A 247 -0.67 22.34 -12.17
N VAL A 248 -1.24 22.03 -13.34
CA VAL A 248 -0.62 21.11 -14.31
C VAL A 248 0.54 21.79 -15.06
N GLU A 249 0.48 23.11 -15.20
CA GLU A 249 1.46 23.91 -15.94
C GLU A 249 2.66 24.36 -15.09
N GLU A 250 2.60 24.23 -13.76
CA GLU A 250 3.65 24.67 -12.84
C GLU A 250 4.74 23.59 -12.68
N ASP A 251 5.98 23.92 -13.04
CA ASP A 251 7.11 22.99 -13.00
C ASP A 251 7.72 22.79 -11.60
N ARG A 252 7.31 23.61 -10.62
CA ARG A 252 7.80 23.56 -9.22
C ARG A 252 6.84 22.84 -8.27
N ILE A 253 5.82 22.16 -8.79
CA ILE A 253 4.91 21.35 -7.98
C ILE A 253 5.37 19.89 -7.93
N VAL A 254 5.31 19.30 -6.74
CA VAL A 254 5.61 17.89 -6.48
C VAL A 254 4.61 17.33 -5.48
N TYR A 255 4.47 16.01 -5.42
CA TYR A 255 3.42 15.35 -4.63
C TYR A 255 3.96 14.42 -3.54
N ASN A 256 5.29 14.38 -3.37
CA ASN A 256 5.94 13.57 -2.35
C ASN A 256 7.33 14.14 -2.00
N LEU A 257 7.86 13.73 -0.85
CA LEU A 257 9.15 14.20 -0.34
C LEU A 257 10.31 13.87 -1.28
N ARG A 258 10.32 12.68 -1.90
CA ARG A 258 11.41 12.26 -2.77
C ARG A 258 11.58 13.19 -3.96
N ASP A 259 10.48 13.54 -4.61
CA ASP A 259 10.47 14.45 -5.75
C ASP A 259 10.73 15.90 -5.31
N LEU A 260 10.30 16.29 -4.10
CA LEU A 260 10.72 17.57 -3.52
C LEU A 260 12.23 17.66 -3.35
N LYS A 261 12.89 16.64 -2.78
CA LYS A 261 14.36 16.65 -2.62
C LYS A 261 15.06 16.79 -3.97
N ARG A 262 14.61 16.04 -4.98
CA ARG A 262 15.14 16.13 -6.35
C ARG A 262 14.96 17.51 -6.95
N LEU A 263 13.77 18.10 -6.81
CA LEU A 263 13.48 19.45 -7.29
C LEU A 263 14.34 20.49 -6.55
N LEU A 264 14.53 20.36 -5.24
CA LEU A 264 15.36 21.28 -4.48
C LEU A 264 16.83 21.23 -4.91
N ILE A 265 17.36 20.04 -5.23
CA ILE A 265 18.71 19.82 -5.77
C ILE A 265 18.87 20.38 -7.19
N SER A 266 17.87 20.27 -8.06
CA SER A 266 17.97 20.88 -9.40
C SER A 266 17.99 22.41 -9.31
N LEU A 267 17.25 22.97 -8.35
CA LEU A 267 17.15 24.40 -8.11
C LEU A 267 18.35 25.03 -7.37
N THR A 268 19.22 24.25 -6.71
CA THR A 268 20.41 24.81 -5.99
C THR A 268 21.47 25.41 -6.90
N THR A 269 21.38 25.22 -8.22
CA THR A 269 22.19 25.95 -9.20
C THR A 269 21.81 27.44 -9.29
N ALA A 270 20.62 27.83 -8.82
CA ALA A 270 20.20 29.23 -8.67
C ALA A 270 20.45 29.71 -7.23
N LYS A 271 21.15 30.85 -7.08
CA LYS A 271 21.52 31.56 -5.84
C LYS A 271 20.53 31.37 -4.66
N PHE A 272 21.06 31.35 -3.43
CA PHE A 272 20.33 31.39 -2.15
C PHE A 272 19.04 32.23 -2.23
N SER A 273 17.92 31.56 -2.51
CA SER A 273 16.62 32.18 -2.58
C SER A 273 15.98 32.14 -1.20
N LYS A 274 15.60 33.32 -0.66
CA LYS A 274 14.79 33.45 0.58
C LYS A 274 13.36 32.89 0.42
N ARG A 275 12.97 32.44 -0.77
CA ARG A 275 11.62 31.90 -1.05
C ARG A 275 11.39 30.60 -0.29
N LYS A 276 10.17 30.46 0.22
CA LYS A 276 9.74 29.32 1.03
C LYS A 276 9.41 28.10 0.17
N VAL A 277 9.50 26.91 0.77
CA VAL A 277 8.77 25.73 0.32
C VAL A 277 7.35 25.81 0.85
N VAL A 278 6.36 25.70 -0.03
CA VAL A 278 4.96 25.65 0.36
C VAL A 278 4.57 24.18 0.53
N VAL A 279 4.07 23.80 1.70
CA VAL A 279 3.62 22.43 1.99
C VAL A 279 2.12 22.44 2.19
N VAL A 280 1.38 21.64 1.43
CA VAL A 280 -0.09 21.57 1.50
C VAL A 280 -0.51 20.22 2.10
N GLY A 281 -1.34 20.24 3.15
CA GLY A 281 -1.86 19.04 3.81
C GLY A 281 -1.33 18.90 5.23
N ASP A 282 -1.96 18.04 6.04
CA ASP A 282 -1.75 17.96 7.50
C ASP A 282 -1.56 16.52 8.00
N GLY A 283 -1.21 15.60 7.10
CA GLY A 283 -0.94 14.20 7.41
C GLY A 283 0.55 13.89 7.59
N ILE A 284 0.86 12.60 7.66
CA ILE A 284 2.24 12.09 7.85
C ILE A 284 3.18 12.57 6.73
N SER A 285 2.76 12.49 5.46
CA SER A 285 3.60 12.96 4.34
C SER A 285 3.91 14.46 4.39
N ALA A 286 2.99 15.28 4.92
CA ALA A 286 3.27 16.69 5.16
C ALA A 286 4.29 16.87 6.28
N ALA A 287 4.16 16.09 7.36
CA ALA A 287 5.10 16.11 8.47
C ALA A 287 6.53 15.71 8.04
N ASP A 288 6.70 14.64 7.26
CA ASP A 288 8.00 14.25 6.69
C ASP A 288 8.62 15.36 5.84
N THR A 289 7.78 16.01 5.03
CA THR A 289 8.19 17.14 4.17
C THR A 289 8.68 18.33 5.00
N ILE A 290 7.93 18.68 6.05
CA ILE A 290 8.29 19.75 6.98
C ILE A 290 9.58 19.41 7.70
N LEU A 291 9.70 18.19 8.25
CA LEU A 291 10.91 17.75 8.96
C LEU A 291 12.15 17.87 8.08
N HIS A 292 12.08 17.43 6.82
CA HIS A 292 13.19 17.58 5.88
C HIS A 292 13.58 19.05 5.66
N CYS A 293 12.60 19.92 5.43
CA CYS A 293 12.85 21.34 5.21
C CYS A 293 13.48 22.00 6.46
N LEU A 294 12.97 21.71 7.66
CA LEU A 294 13.49 22.27 8.91
C LEU A 294 14.92 21.78 9.20
N ASN A 295 15.19 20.49 8.99
CA ASN A 295 16.54 19.93 9.16
C ASN A 295 17.54 20.51 8.14
N SER A 296 17.04 20.99 7.00
CA SER A 296 17.85 21.62 5.95
C SER A 296 17.87 23.15 6.04
N CYS A 297 17.33 23.74 7.11
CA CYS A 297 17.21 25.19 7.28
C CYS A 297 16.48 25.90 6.11
N ILE A 298 15.49 25.23 5.52
CA ILE A 298 14.67 25.76 4.42
C ILE A 298 13.39 26.36 5.01
N PRO A 299 13.11 27.65 4.77
CA PRO A 299 11.85 28.27 5.19
C PRO A 299 10.62 27.56 4.60
N VAL A 300 9.62 27.26 5.44
CA VAL A 300 8.38 26.57 5.08
C VAL A 300 7.17 27.47 5.33
N LEU A 301 6.27 27.52 4.35
CA LEU A 301 4.89 27.96 4.52
C LEU A 301 3.96 26.74 4.48
N HIS A 302 3.43 26.36 5.64
CA HIS A 302 2.55 25.21 5.80
C HIS A 302 1.08 25.64 5.64
N VAL A 303 0.44 25.20 4.57
CA VAL A 303 -0.95 25.50 4.23
C VAL A 303 -1.85 24.35 4.67
N ILE A 304 -2.70 24.63 5.66
CA ILE A 304 -3.56 23.66 6.33
C ILE A 304 -5.02 24.02 6.08
N ARG A 305 -5.77 23.10 5.45
CA ARG A 305 -7.20 23.27 5.19
C ARG A 305 -8.04 23.34 6.46
N ARG A 306 -7.68 22.56 7.47
CA ARG A 306 -8.41 22.45 8.75
C ARG A 306 -8.18 23.68 9.63
N SER A 307 -9.15 23.95 10.50
CA SER A 307 -9.01 24.90 11.62
C SER A 307 -8.19 24.30 12.77
N ASP A 308 -7.68 25.14 13.67
CA ASP A 308 -6.97 24.67 14.87
C ASP A 308 -7.81 23.75 15.75
N LYS A 309 -9.15 23.93 15.76
CA LYS A 309 -10.06 23.03 16.48
C LYS A 309 -10.08 21.64 15.86
N GLN A 310 -10.15 21.57 14.53
CA GLN A 310 -10.17 20.31 13.78
C GLN A 310 -8.83 19.58 13.81
N LEU A 311 -7.72 20.31 13.92
CA LEU A 311 -6.38 19.72 14.05
C LEU A 311 -6.23 18.82 15.29
N ARG A 312 -7.04 18.97 16.33
CA ARG A 312 -6.99 18.08 17.49
C ARG A 312 -7.42 16.63 17.19
N PHE A 313 -8.04 16.39 16.05
CA PHE A 313 -8.61 15.09 15.69
C PHE A 313 -7.91 14.40 14.50
N ILE A 314 -6.80 14.95 14.00
CA ILE A 314 -6.06 14.35 12.88
C ILE A 314 -5.23 13.15 13.34
N GLN A 315 -4.72 12.38 12.38
CA GLN A 315 -3.90 11.20 12.70
C GLN A 315 -2.67 11.55 13.55
N LEU A 316 -1.99 12.66 13.27
CA LEU A 316 -0.81 13.08 14.03
C LEU A 316 -1.10 13.33 15.52
N SER A 317 -2.34 13.72 15.90
CA SER A 317 -2.70 13.94 17.31
C SER A 317 -2.86 12.63 18.09
N ARG A 318 -2.98 11.50 17.39
CA ARG A 318 -3.18 10.16 17.97
C ARG A 318 -1.88 9.36 18.08
N LEU A 319 -0.78 9.87 17.51
CA LEU A 319 0.51 9.20 17.54
C LEU A 319 1.18 9.39 18.89
N SER A 320 1.65 8.30 19.50
CA SER A 320 2.38 8.34 20.76
C SER A 320 3.68 9.18 20.62
N PRO A 321 3.90 10.21 21.45
CA PRO A 321 5.14 10.98 21.43
C PRO A 321 6.39 10.17 21.73
N SER A 322 6.29 9.03 22.42
CA SER A 322 7.44 8.16 22.70
C SER A 322 7.90 7.37 21.47
N LEU A 323 6.96 6.92 20.63
CA LEU A 323 7.25 6.13 19.43
C LEU A 323 7.44 7.01 18.17
N TYR A 324 6.84 8.20 18.17
CA TYR A 324 6.84 9.14 17.05
C TYR A 324 7.24 10.57 17.48
N PRO A 325 8.42 10.75 18.12
CA PRO A 325 8.84 12.06 18.63
C PRO A 325 8.94 13.12 17.53
N GLU A 326 9.35 12.76 16.32
CA GLU A 326 9.48 13.66 15.18
C GLU A 326 8.12 14.17 14.69
N TYR A 327 7.11 13.30 14.63
CA TYR A 327 5.75 13.70 14.26
C TYR A 327 5.07 14.49 15.37
N SER A 328 5.33 14.15 16.64
CA SER A 328 4.88 14.95 17.79
C SER A 328 5.44 16.37 17.74
N ARG A 329 6.71 16.54 17.35
CA ARG A 329 7.33 17.86 17.16
C ARG A 329 6.62 18.67 16.08
N VAL A 330 6.33 18.09 14.92
CA VAL A 330 5.57 18.77 13.86
C VAL A 330 4.16 19.12 14.33
N PHE A 331 3.49 18.21 15.02
CA PHE A 331 2.15 18.47 15.56
C PHE A 331 2.15 19.64 16.56
N LYS A 332 3.16 19.75 17.44
CA LYS A 332 3.32 20.90 18.33
C LYS A 332 3.51 22.22 17.56
N LEU A 333 4.30 22.23 16.47
CA LEU A 333 4.40 23.39 15.57
C LEU A 333 3.06 23.73 14.92
N MET A 334 2.32 22.72 14.46
CA MET A 334 0.99 22.89 13.87
C MET A 334 -0.03 23.45 14.87
N MET A 335 0.11 23.13 16.16
CA MET A 335 -0.76 23.65 17.22
C MET A 335 -0.31 24.99 17.79
N GLY A 336 0.90 25.47 17.45
CA GLY A 336 1.48 26.68 18.03
C GLY A 336 2.01 26.49 19.45
N TYR A 337 2.30 25.25 19.86
CA TYR A 337 2.86 24.93 21.18
C TYR A 337 4.38 25.07 21.23
N CYS A 338 5.03 25.19 20.07
CA CYS A 338 6.43 25.56 19.96
C CYS A 338 6.65 26.39 18.68
N GLU A 339 7.78 27.08 18.64
CA GLU A 339 8.18 27.91 17.51
C GLU A 339 9.43 27.35 16.83
N ASN A 340 9.56 27.64 15.54
CA ASN A 340 10.78 27.40 14.79
C ASN A 340 10.95 28.52 13.77
N TYR A 341 12.15 29.10 13.70
CA TYR A 341 12.48 30.22 12.82
C TYR A 341 12.13 29.96 11.34
N TYR A 342 12.25 28.72 10.89
CA TYR A 342 11.99 28.32 9.49
C TYR A 342 10.55 27.88 9.24
N TYR A 343 9.65 27.92 10.24
CA TYR A 343 8.29 27.39 10.11
C TYR A 343 7.25 28.50 10.25
N THR A 344 6.38 28.62 9.25
CA THR A 344 5.17 29.43 9.34
C THR A 344 3.97 28.59 8.90
N LYS A 345 2.85 28.66 9.62
CA LYS A 345 1.59 27.99 9.24
C LYS A 345 0.49 28.98 8.88
N VAL A 346 -0.41 28.57 8.01
CA VAL A 346 -1.72 29.19 7.79
C VAL A 346 -2.79 28.11 7.84
N THR A 347 -3.79 28.29 8.71
CA THR A 347 -4.93 27.37 8.89
C THR A 347 -6.18 27.90 8.21
N CYS A 348 -7.20 27.05 8.09
CA CYS A 348 -8.40 27.36 7.31
C CYS A 348 -8.05 27.85 5.89
N ALA A 349 -7.01 27.26 5.30
CA ALA A 349 -6.36 27.76 4.12
C ALA A 349 -6.36 26.74 2.98
N THR A 350 -6.62 27.21 1.76
CA THR A 350 -6.58 26.39 0.53
C THR A 350 -5.84 27.12 -0.57
N ILE A 351 -5.23 26.36 -1.47
CA ILE A 351 -4.68 26.93 -2.71
C ILE A 351 -5.85 27.31 -3.62
N GLU A 352 -5.84 28.53 -4.16
CA GLU A 352 -6.84 29.03 -5.11
C GLU A 352 -6.36 28.86 -6.55
N SER A 353 -5.10 29.23 -6.82
CA SER A 353 -4.47 29.10 -8.13
C SER A 353 -2.95 29.23 -8.05
N LEU A 354 -2.29 28.78 -9.11
CA LEU A 354 -0.86 28.85 -9.31
C LEU A 354 -0.56 29.65 -10.58
N ASN A 355 0.53 30.42 -10.57
CA ASN A 355 1.00 31.14 -11.73
C ASN A 355 2.51 31.37 -11.64
N LYS A 356 3.29 30.60 -12.41
CA LYS A 356 4.72 30.83 -12.67
C LYS A 356 5.54 31.12 -11.39
N GLY A 357 5.47 30.23 -10.41
CA GLY A 357 6.18 30.35 -9.13
C GLY A 357 5.54 31.31 -8.12
N THR A 358 4.30 31.74 -8.35
CA THR A 358 3.43 32.38 -7.35
C THR A 358 2.25 31.50 -7.01
N VAL A 359 1.88 31.46 -5.74
CA VAL A 359 0.71 30.73 -5.25
C VAL A 359 -0.27 31.70 -4.61
N ARG A 360 -1.53 31.64 -5.01
CA ARG A 360 -2.63 32.37 -4.36
C ARG A 360 -3.27 31.47 -3.31
N ILE A 361 -3.25 31.90 -2.07
CA ILE A 361 -3.75 31.15 -0.92
C ILE A 361 -4.95 31.91 -0.37
N LYS A 362 -6.08 31.20 -0.28
CA LYS A 362 -7.32 31.70 0.31
C LYS A 362 -7.37 31.30 1.78
N THR A 363 -7.62 32.26 2.67
CA THR A 363 -7.85 32.06 4.11
C THR A 363 -9.16 32.72 4.54
N LEU A 364 -9.48 32.66 5.84
CA LEU A 364 -10.62 33.40 6.40
C LEU A 364 -10.42 34.92 6.38
N GLN A 365 -9.18 35.40 6.35
CA GLN A 365 -8.84 36.83 6.35
C GLN A 365 -8.78 37.43 4.94
N GLY A 366 -8.89 36.61 3.89
CA GLY A 366 -8.82 37.03 2.50
C GLY A 366 -7.88 36.15 1.69
N ILE A 367 -7.50 36.65 0.51
CA ILE A 367 -6.57 35.96 -0.40
C ILE A 367 -5.26 36.73 -0.40
N PHE A 368 -4.14 36.02 -0.27
CA PHE A 368 -2.82 36.59 -0.44
C PHE A 368 -1.98 35.75 -1.41
N THR A 369 -0.92 36.36 -1.93
CA THR A 369 -0.01 35.71 -2.90
C THR A 369 1.35 35.54 -2.28
N GLU A 370 1.95 34.35 -2.42
CA GLU A 370 3.30 34.05 -1.96
C GLU A 370 4.16 33.61 -3.16
N HIS A 371 5.40 34.12 -3.23
CA HIS A 371 6.42 33.55 -4.12
C HIS A 371 7.04 32.32 -3.47
N PHE A 372 7.05 31.20 -4.18
CA PHE A 372 7.57 29.95 -3.64
C PHE A 372 8.75 29.41 -4.46
N ARG A 373 9.61 28.64 -3.77
CA ARG A 373 10.72 27.90 -4.39
C ARG A 373 10.24 26.57 -4.97
N ALA A 374 9.46 25.83 -4.17
CA ALA A 374 8.81 24.59 -4.54
C ALA A 374 7.49 24.47 -3.77
N LEU A 375 6.51 23.77 -4.34
CA LEU A 375 5.24 23.47 -3.70
C LEU A 375 5.08 21.96 -3.61
N CYS A 376 4.98 21.44 -2.39
CA CYS A 376 4.77 20.01 -2.13
C CYS A 376 3.32 19.77 -1.68
N VAL A 377 2.55 19.09 -2.52
CA VAL A 377 1.15 18.71 -2.24
C VAL A 377 1.11 17.35 -1.56
N CYS A 378 0.82 17.34 -0.27
CA CYS A 378 0.66 16.15 0.55
C CYS A 378 -0.84 15.85 0.80
N ALA A 379 -1.65 15.86 -0.26
CA ALA A 379 -3.11 15.64 -0.20
C ALA A 379 -3.54 14.16 -0.24
N GLY A 380 -2.56 13.25 -0.24
CA GLY A 380 -2.77 11.81 -0.33
C GLY A 380 -2.89 11.30 -1.77
N LYS A 381 -3.21 10.01 -1.89
CA LYS A 381 -3.29 9.30 -3.17
C LYS A 381 -4.68 8.73 -3.41
N GLN A 382 -4.98 8.45 -4.67
CA GLN A 382 -6.15 7.71 -5.13
C GLN A 382 -5.73 6.52 -6.00
N SER A 383 -6.69 5.65 -6.26
CA SER A 383 -6.50 4.53 -7.19
C SER A 383 -7.06 4.92 -8.54
N ASP A 384 -6.22 4.81 -9.56
CA ASP A 384 -6.61 4.85 -10.96
C ASP A 384 -6.68 3.41 -11.49
N LEU A 385 -7.83 3.08 -12.09
CA LEU A 385 -8.12 1.79 -12.70
C LEU A 385 -8.37 1.93 -14.21
N SER A 386 -7.82 2.96 -14.83
CA SER A 386 -7.95 3.24 -16.27
C SER A 386 -7.51 2.10 -17.18
N MET A 387 -6.77 1.11 -16.66
CA MET A 387 -6.43 -0.10 -17.39
C MET A 387 -7.59 -1.10 -17.56
N LEU A 388 -8.68 -0.98 -16.81
CA LEU A 388 -9.88 -1.80 -17.04
C LEU A 388 -10.69 -1.17 -18.17
N THR A 389 -11.00 -1.94 -19.21
CA THR A 389 -11.79 -1.46 -20.35
C THR A 389 -13.23 -1.15 -19.94
N ASP A 390 -13.79 -1.96 -19.04
CA ASP A 390 -15.14 -1.79 -18.49
C ASP A 390 -15.13 -1.19 -17.08
N LYS A 391 -16.29 -0.71 -16.64
CA LYS A 391 -16.48 -0.20 -15.28
C LYS A 391 -16.94 -1.33 -14.37
N TYR A 392 -16.18 -1.56 -13.31
CA TYR A 392 -16.47 -2.56 -12.30
C TYR A 392 -16.68 -1.93 -10.93
N THR A 393 -17.59 -2.50 -10.17
CA THR A 393 -17.79 -2.22 -8.76
C THR A 393 -17.40 -3.43 -7.93
N PHE A 394 -17.13 -3.20 -6.64
CA PHE A 394 -16.56 -4.23 -5.78
C PHE A 394 -17.21 -4.20 -4.41
N GLN A 395 -17.66 -5.36 -3.95
CA GLN A 395 -18.00 -5.64 -2.57
C GLN A 395 -16.82 -6.35 -1.92
N ASP A 396 -16.24 -5.71 -0.91
CA ASP A 396 -14.99 -6.16 -0.28
C ASP A 396 -13.88 -6.41 -1.29
N TYR A 397 -13.45 -7.66 -1.42
CA TYR A 397 -12.38 -8.10 -2.33
C TYR A 397 -12.91 -8.55 -3.70
N CYS A 398 -14.21 -8.84 -3.83
CA CYS A 398 -14.82 -9.43 -5.01
C CYS A 398 -15.48 -8.37 -5.89
N CYS A 399 -15.43 -8.56 -7.21
CA CYS A 399 -16.18 -7.75 -8.15
C CYS A 399 -17.65 -8.19 -8.20
N ASN A 400 -18.56 -7.22 -8.30
CA ASN A 400 -20.00 -7.49 -8.35
C ASN A 400 -20.45 -7.98 -9.73
N GLU A 401 -19.78 -7.52 -10.78
CA GLU A 401 -20.15 -7.82 -12.17
C GLU A 401 -19.42 -9.06 -12.72
N ASP A 402 -18.26 -9.42 -12.17
CA ASP A 402 -17.46 -10.55 -12.65
C ASP A 402 -16.79 -11.34 -11.51
N PRO A 403 -17.17 -12.61 -11.28
CA PRO A 403 -16.64 -13.42 -10.17
C PRO A 403 -15.16 -13.82 -10.32
N SER A 404 -14.53 -13.50 -11.45
CA SER A 404 -13.12 -13.76 -11.72
C SER A 404 -12.23 -12.52 -11.59
N LEU A 405 -12.80 -11.37 -11.21
CA LEU A 405 -12.06 -10.13 -10.94
C LEU A 405 -12.08 -9.79 -9.44
N PHE A 406 -10.91 -9.51 -8.89
CA PHE A 406 -10.74 -9.22 -7.46
C PHE A 406 -9.92 -7.94 -7.26
N ARG A 407 -10.01 -7.36 -6.07
CA ARG A 407 -9.12 -6.26 -5.61
C ARG A 407 -8.61 -6.55 -4.20
N ILE A 408 -7.38 -6.15 -3.89
CA ILE A 408 -6.79 -6.32 -2.55
C ILE A 408 -5.94 -5.11 -2.13
N GLY A 409 -5.56 -5.07 -0.85
CA GLY A 409 -4.67 -4.05 -0.30
C GLY A 409 -5.34 -2.68 -0.23
N SER A 410 -4.56 -1.61 -0.40
CA SER A 410 -5.09 -0.25 -0.21
C SER A 410 -6.16 0.16 -1.23
N LEU A 411 -6.28 -0.58 -2.35
CA LEU A 411 -7.38 -0.45 -3.32
C LEU A 411 -8.71 -0.97 -2.73
N ALA A 412 -8.64 -2.04 -1.93
CA ALA A 412 -9.77 -2.59 -1.18
C ALA A 412 -10.01 -1.90 0.17
N GLY A 413 -9.14 -0.96 0.57
CA GLY A 413 -9.25 -0.24 1.85
C GLY A 413 -8.23 -0.67 2.91
N ASP A 414 -7.45 -1.72 2.68
CA ASP A 414 -6.46 -2.20 3.66
C ASP A 414 -5.19 -1.35 3.59
N HIS A 415 -5.03 -0.44 4.55
CA HIS A 415 -3.96 0.57 4.52
C HIS A 415 -2.69 0.16 5.28
N PHE A 416 -2.80 -0.78 6.21
CA PHE A 416 -1.67 -1.26 7.00
C PHE A 416 -1.26 -2.66 6.58
N VAL A 417 0.04 -2.94 6.54
CA VAL A 417 0.58 -4.25 6.12
C VAL A 417 0.00 -5.37 6.98
N ARG A 418 -0.02 -5.21 8.30
CA ARG A 418 -0.59 -6.19 9.24
C ARG A 418 -2.01 -6.65 8.90
N TYR A 419 -2.87 -5.76 8.38
CA TYR A 419 -4.26 -6.11 8.01
C TYR A 419 -4.41 -6.58 6.56
N LEU A 420 -3.64 -6.03 5.61
CA LEU A 420 -3.76 -6.43 4.21
C LEU A 420 -3.32 -7.87 3.95
N VAL A 421 -2.52 -8.47 4.86
CA VAL A 421 -2.15 -9.88 4.73
C VAL A 421 -3.37 -10.77 4.95
N GLY A 422 -4.19 -10.48 5.98
CA GLY A 422 -5.45 -11.21 6.18
C GLY A 422 -6.46 -10.95 5.06
N GLY A 423 -6.46 -9.76 4.47
CA GLY A 423 -7.26 -9.51 3.25
C GLY A 423 -6.76 -10.27 2.02
N ALA A 424 -5.45 -10.45 1.87
CA ALA A 424 -4.88 -11.30 0.84
C ALA A 424 -5.19 -12.79 1.09
N MET A 425 -5.24 -13.23 2.36
CA MET A 425 -5.68 -14.56 2.74
C MET A 425 -7.15 -14.76 2.37
N ASP A 426 -8.01 -13.78 2.63
CA ASP A 426 -9.43 -13.84 2.27
C ASP A 426 -9.62 -14.01 0.77
N ALA A 427 -8.95 -13.17 -0.03
CA ALA A 427 -8.96 -13.30 -1.48
C ALA A 427 -8.45 -14.68 -1.95
N ALA A 428 -7.42 -15.24 -1.29
CA ALA A 428 -6.90 -16.57 -1.63
C ALA A 428 -7.95 -17.67 -1.45
N ARG A 429 -8.82 -17.58 -0.43
CA ARG A 429 -9.91 -18.55 -0.18
C ARG A 429 -10.89 -18.67 -1.36
N TYR A 430 -11.12 -17.58 -2.09
CA TYR A 430 -11.97 -17.57 -3.30
C TYR A 430 -11.20 -17.99 -4.58
N LEU A 431 -9.87 -17.95 -4.53
CA LEU A 431 -9.02 -18.22 -5.69
C LEU A 431 -8.59 -19.68 -5.78
N MET A 432 -8.43 -20.36 -4.63
CA MET A 432 -7.92 -21.72 -4.49
C MET A 432 -8.96 -22.82 -4.64
#